data_AF-A0A7V6Q4X3-F1
#
_entry.id   AF-A0A7V6Q4X3-F1
#
_cell.length_a   1.000
_cell.length_b   1.000
_cell.length_c   1.000
_cell.angle_alpha   90.00
_cell.angle_beta   90.00
_cell.angle_gamma   90.00
#
_symmetry.space_group_name_H-M   'P 1'
#
loop_
_entity.id
_entity.type
_entity.pdbx_description
1 polymer ?
#
loop_
_entity_poly.entity_id
_entity_poly.type
_entity_poly.pdbx_seq_one_letter_code
_entity_poly.pdbx_strand_id
1 'polypeptide(L)'
;MKLELGYFYVKDLIFGDKTGFKDGIVTVSKKELSGVLLEDGRLKAVDLEIAKPGEEVRIIPVKDVIEPRVKVSGGTVFPGFLGKPHTVGSGRTHVLKGMAVVTCGRIVGFQEGIIDMGGPGAEYTPFSKLFNLVVVAHPRENLDSHDHEEAVRIAGLKAAAYVAEAVRSLEPEETRVYETKSIAEALFQHPALPKVAYVYQLQSQGLLHDTYVYGVDAKKIIPTLIFPTEVMDGAIVSGNCVSACDKNTTYVHQNNPVIEELYARHGKDINFLGVIITNENVTLADKERSSDYTAKLAEYLGLDGVIITEEGFGNPDTDLIMNCRKIEEKGIKTVLITDEYAGRDGASQSLADADAKADAVVTAGNANEVVVLPPMKKIIGLLDTATIIAGGSQKSLRDDGSIEIELQAITGATSEVGFTRMSATIY
;
A
#
# COMPACT_ATOMS: atom_id res chain seq x y z
N MET A 1 1.53 -12.34 19.96
CA MET A 1 0.82 -11.12 19.57
C MET A 1 -0.54 -11.51 19.02
N LYS A 2 -1.63 -10.88 19.49
CA LYS A 2 -3.01 -11.26 19.12
C LYS A 2 -3.84 -10.02 18.79
N LEU A 3 -4.33 -9.94 17.56
CA LEU A 3 -5.13 -8.84 17.02
C LEU A 3 -6.54 -9.32 16.66
N GLU A 4 -7.54 -8.55 17.04
CA GLU A 4 -8.92 -8.68 16.58
C GLU A 4 -9.23 -7.56 15.59
N LEU A 5 -9.59 -7.91 14.36
CA LEU A 5 -10.12 -6.98 13.36
C LEU A 5 -11.64 -7.09 13.33
N GLY A 6 -12.33 -6.04 13.75
CA GLY A 6 -13.79 -5.92 13.69
C GLY A 6 -14.23 -5.20 12.42
N TYR A 7 -14.92 -5.89 11.53
CA TYR A 7 -15.36 -5.36 10.23
C TYR A 7 -16.77 -4.79 10.30
N PHE A 8 -16.90 -3.58 9.77
CA PHE A 8 -18.16 -2.91 9.45
C PHE A 8 -18.22 -2.75 7.94
N TYR A 9 -19.20 -3.37 7.29
CA TYR A 9 -19.27 -3.39 5.83
C TYR A 9 -19.97 -2.14 5.31
N VAL A 10 -19.22 -1.29 4.62
CA VAL A 10 -19.72 -0.06 4.01
C VAL A 10 -20.47 -0.41 2.72
N LYS A 11 -21.74 -0.02 2.68
CA LYS A 11 -22.69 -0.18 1.56
C LYS A 11 -22.96 1.14 0.86
N ASP A 12 -22.74 2.27 1.54
CA ASP A 12 -22.80 3.59 0.94
C ASP A 12 -22.00 4.62 1.75
N LEU A 13 -21.64 5.72 1.09
CA LEU A 13 -20.93 6.86 1.66
C LEU A 13 -21.63 8.15 1.22
N ILE A 14 -21.98 9.01 2.19
CA ILE A 14 -22.69 10.27 1.94
C ILE A 14 -22.13 11.41 2.79
N PHE A 15 -22.36 12.64 2.35
CA PHE A 15 -22.17 13.82 3.20
C PHE A 15 -23.44 14.11 4.01
N GLY A 16 -23.27 14.62 5.23
CA GLY A 16 -24.37 15.04 6.09
C GLY A 16 -23.91 16.03 7.16
N ASP A 17 -24.79 16.37 8.10
CA ASP A 17 -24.49 17.36 9.13
C ASP A 17 -23.49 16.86 10.18
N LYS A 18 -23.52 15.56 10.49
CA LYS A 18 -22.68 14.90 11.51
C LYS A 18 -22.08 13.60 10.99
N THR A 19 -20.84 13.34 11.37
CA THR A 19 -20.18 12.08 11.04
C THR A 19 -20.78 10.92 11.85
N GLY A 20 -21.01 9.78 11.21
CA GLY A 20 -21.59 8.60 11.85
C GLY A 20 -21.72 7.39 10.93
N PHE A 21 -22.06 6.24 11.53
CA PHE A 21 -22.29 5.00 10.80
C PHE A 21 -23.64 4.40 11.20
N LYS A 22 -24.46 4.02 10.21
CA LYS A 22 -25.74 3.35 10.46
C LYS A 22 -26.14 2.49 9.26
N ASP A 23 -26.52 1.24 9.52
CA ASP A 23 -27.05 0.30 8.51
C ASP A 23 -26.14 0.11 7.27
N GLY A 24 -24.82 0.18 7.46
CA GLY A 24 -23.82 0.11 6.38
C GLY A 24 -23.54 1.44 5.68
N ILE A 25 -24.17 2.54 6.09
CA ILE A 25 -23.96 3.86 5.50
C ILE A 25 -23.03 4.68 6.38
N VAL A 26 -21.91 5.13 5.80
CA VAL A 26 -21.01 6.11 6.43
C VAL A 26 -21.50 7.51 6.04
N THR A 27 -21.84 8.32 7.03
CA THR A 27 -22.08 9.76 6.84
C THR A 27 -20.85 10.53 7.29
N VAL A 28 -20.38 11.48 6.49
CA VAL A 28 -19.24 12.34 6.83
C VAL A 28 -19.69 13.80 6.86
N SER A 29 -19.39 14.50 7.96
CA SER A 29 -19.57 15.94 8.04
C SER A 29 -18.39 16.67 7.42
N LYS A 30 -18.62 17.38 6.30
CA LYS A 30 -17.57 18.19 5.67
C LYS A 30 -17.01 19.22 6.64
N LYS A 31 -17.88 19.86 7.43
CA LYS A 31 -17.50 20.90 8.38
C LYS A 31 -16.59 20.35 9.48
N GLU A 32 -16.96 19.23 10.08
CA GLU A 32 -16.18 18.63 11.17
C GLU A 32 -14.83 18.12 10.65
N LEU A 33 -14.82 17.37 9.54
CA LEU A 33 -13.58 16.84 8.97
C LEU A 33 -12.65 17.95 8.48
N SER A 34 -13.15 18.94 7.72
CA SER A 34 -12.31 20.08 7.32
C SER A 34 -11.74 20.83 8.53
N GLY A 35 -12.51 20.97 9.61
CA GLY A 35 -12.04 21.57 10.86
C GLY A 35 -10.83 20.83 11.44
N VAL A 36 -10.93 19.51 11.57
CA VAL A 36 -9.85 18.65 12.10
C VAL A 36 -8.60 18.70 11.21
N LEU A 37 -8.77 18.69 9.88
CA LEU A 37 -7.64 18.72 8.96
C LEU A 37 -6.91 20.07 8.98
N LEU A 38 -7.65 21.18 9.06
CA LEU A 38 -7.09 22.54 9.09
C LEU A 38 -6.44 22.93 10.43
N GLU A 39 -6.49 22.06 11.44
CA GLU A 39 -5.63 22.20 12.63
C GLU A 39 -4.13 22.11 12.28
N ASP A 40 -3.78 21.42 11.20
CA ASP A 40 -2.44 21.51 10.64
C ASP A 40 -2.26 22.86 9.93
N GLY A 41 -1.51 23.76 10.57
CA GLY A 41 -1.26 25.11 10.08
C GLY A 41 -0.52 25.19 8.75
N ARG A 42 -0.02 24.08 8.20
CA ARG A 42 0.57 24.01 6.85
C ARG A 42 -0.48 23.93 5.75
N LEU A 43 -1.74 23.57 6.06
CA LEU A 43 -2.83 23.55 5.10
C LEU A 43 -3.52 24.93 5.03
N LYS A 44 -3.81 25.37 3.80
CA LYS A 44 -4.59 26.58 3.51
C LYS A 44 -6.08 26.26 3.39
N ALA A 45 -6.39 25.15 2.73
CA ALA A 45 -7.74 24.67 2.49
C ALA A 45 -7.74 23.15 2.29
N VAL A 46 -8.91 22.55 2.43
CA VAL A 46 -9.16 21.16 2.06
C VAL A 46 -10.54 21.06 1.41
N ASP A 47 -10.63 20.41 0.26
CA ASP A 47 -11.91 20.05 -0.36
C ASP A 47 -12.20 18.58 -0.14
N LEU A 48 -13.46 18.27 0.14
CA LEU A 48 -13.93 16.91 0.42
C LEU A 48 -14.92 16.49 -0.64
N GLU A 49 -14.62 15.39 -1.31
CA GLU A 49 -15.44 14.81 -2.38
C GLU A 49 -15.71 13.33 -2.12
N ILE A 50 -16.78 12.81 -2.72
CA ILE A 50 -17.08 11.37 -2.73
C ILE A 50 -17.05 10.90 -4.18
N ALA A 51 -16.47 9.71 -4.38
CA ALA A 51 -16.50 8.99 -5.64
C ALA A 51 -16.90 7.54 -5.35
N LYS A 52 -17.97 7.06 -6.01
CA LYS A 52 -18.55 5.73 -5.76
C LYS A 52 -18.25 4.77 -6.92
N PRO A 53 -18.27 3.45 -6.67
CA PRO A 53 -18.05 2.46 -7.71
C PRO A 53 -18.99 2.65 -8.91
N GLY A 54 -18.42 2.66 -10.11
CA GLY A 54 -19.14 2.77 -11.38
C GLY A 54 -19.51 4.20 -11.82
N GLU A 55 -19.21 5.23 -11.02
CA GLU A 55 -19.45 6.62 -11.42
C GLU A 55 -18.45 7.07 -12.50
N GLU A 56 -18.87 8.00 -13.38
CA GLU A 56 -17.99 8.65 -14.37
C GLU A 56 -17.12 9.73 -13.69
N VAL A 57 -16.26 9.29 -12.77
CA VAL A 57 -15.39 10.12 -11.93
C VAL A 57 -13.94 9.66 -12.09
N ARG A 58 -13.03 10.62 -12.29
CA ARG A 58 -11.57 10.42 -12.21
C ARG A 58 -11.02 11.13 -10.99
N ILE A 59 -10.13 10.46 -10.27
CA ILE A 59 -9.35 11.03 -9.17
C ILE A 59 -7.88 11.11 -9.63
N ILE A 60 -7.29 12.30 -9.60
CA ILE A 60 -5.91 12.54 -10.10
C ILE A 60 -5.33 13.85 -9.54
N PRO A 61 -4.05 13.92 -9.14
CA PRO A 61 -3.18 12.79 -8.82
C PRO A 61 -3.53 12.17 -7.46
N VAL A 62 -3.36 10.86 -7.35
CA VAL A 62 -3.59 10.08 -6.12
C VAL A 62 -2.28 9.90 -5.38
N LYS A 63 -2.19 10.49 -4.18
CA LYS A 63 -1.02 10.42 -3.30
C LYS A 63 -0.97 9.14 -2.48
N ASP A 64 -2.10 8.76 -1.89
CA ASP A 64 -2.24 7.56 -1.08
C ASP A 64 -3.70 7.14 -1.02
N VAL A 65 -3.92 5.86 -0.73
CA VAL A 65 -5.23 5.27 -0.45
C VAL A 65 -5.12 4.61 0.91
N ILE A 66 -6.07 4.88 1.81
CA ILE A 66 -5.98 4.49 3.22
C ILE A 66 -7.30 3.84 3.64
N GLU A 67 -7.25 2.66 4.27
CA GLU A 67 -8.45 2.05 4.84
C GLU A 67 -8.76 2.72 6.19
N PRO A 68 -9.98 3.27 6.40
CA PRO A 68 -10.34 3.86 7.68
C PRO A 68 -10.37 2.77 8.77
N ARG A 69 -9.49 2.92 9.76
CA ARG A 69 -9.40 2.03 10.92
C ARG A 69 -9.35 2.85 12.21
N VAL A 70 -9.94 2.31 13.27
CA VAL A 70 -9.90 2.91 14.62
C VAL A 70 -9.49 1.86 15.66
N LYS A 71 -8.55 2.23 16.52
CA LYS A 71 -8.05 1.34 17.58
C LYS A 71 -8.98 1.37 18.79
N VAL A 72 -9.71 0.30 19.08
CA VAL A 72 -10.62 0.20 20.23
C VAL A 72 -9.86 -0.11 21.52
N SER A 73 -8.88 -1.01 21.43
CA SER A 73 -7.97 -1.34 22.53
C SER A 73 -6.59 -1.72 21.98
N GLY A 74 -5.53 -1.45 22.74
CA GLY A 74 -4.17 -1.86 22.37
C GLY A 74 -3.35 -0.82 21.58
N GLY A 75 -3.65 0.48 21.69
CA GLY A 75 -2.78 1.55 21.18
C GLY A 75 -3.50 2.60 20.32
N THR A 76 -2.85 2.99 19.22
CA THR A 76 -3.38 3.89 18.18
C THR A 76 -3.24 3.24 16.81
N VAL A 77 -3.97 3.74 15.80
CA VAL A 77 -3.62 3.52 14.40
C VAL A 77 -2.52 4.50 13.97
N PHE A 78 -1.72 4.12 12.97
CA PHE A 78 -0.61 4.92 12.41
C PHE A 78 0.36 5.45 13.48
N PRO A 79 0.95 4.57 14.31
CA PRO A 79 1.88 4.95 15.37
C PRO A 79 3.11 5.68 14.80
N GLY A 80 3.53 6.74 15.47
CA GLY A 80 4.60 7.64 14.99
C GLY A 80 4.09 8.83 14.18
N PHE A 81 2.88 8.76 13.62
CA PHE A 81 2.22 9.87 12.93
C PHE A 81 1.08 10.49 13.75
N LEU A 82 0.06 9.68 14.09
CA LEU A 82 -1.13 10.18 14.79
C LEU A 82 -1.08 9.98 16.30
N GLY A 83 -0.01 9.36 16.80
CA GLY A 83 0.21 9.14 18.21
C GLY A 83 1.64 8.68 18.48
N LYS A 84 1.93 8.39 19.74
CA LYS A 84 3.25 7.89 20.15
C LYS A 84 3.60 6.60 19.38
N PRO A 85 4.87 6.40 19.01
CA PRO A 85 5.33 5.23 18.24
C PRO A 85 5.43 3.98 19.14
N HIS A 86 4.33 3.62 19.80
CA HIS A 86 4.21 2.36 20.53
C HIS A 86 3.89 1.23 19.55
N THR A 87 4.45 0.05 19.81
CA THR A 87 4.16 -1.17 19.04
C THR A 87 2.66 -1.45 19.00
N VAL A 88 2.16 -1.74 17.80
CA VAL A 88 0.75 -2.06 17.52
C VAL A 88 0.59 -3.56 17.24
N GLY A 89 -0.53 -3.99 16.66
CA GLY A 89 -0.78 -5.39 16.30
C GLY A 89 -1.34 -6.25 17.43
N SER A 90 -1.76 -5.65 18.55
CA SER A 90 -2.47 -6.35 19.63
C SER A 90 -3.77 -5.65 20.01
N GLY A 91 -4.72 -6.38 20.60
CA GLY A 91 -6.00 -5.81 21.04
C GLY A 91 -7.03 -5.81 19.91
N ARG A 92 -7.90 -4.79 19.86
CA ARG A 92 -9.00 -4.73 18.88
C ARG A 92 -8.93 -3.46 18.04
N THR A 93 -9.06 -3.62 16.72
CA THR A 93 -9.13 -2.55 15.73
C THR A 93 -10.41 -2.71 14.91
N HIS A 94 -11.21 -1.66 14.80
CA HIS A 94 -12.39 -1.64 13.93
C HIS A 94 -12.02 -1.09 12.56
N VAL A 95 -12.63 -1.64 11.52
CA VAL A 95 -12.31 -1.38 10.11
C VAL A 95 -13.60 -1.09 9.36
N LEU A 96 -13.64 0.04 8.63
CA LEU A 96 -14.72 0.35 7.69
C LEU A 96 -14.45 -0.32 6.34
N LYS A 97 -14.80 -1.60 6.23
CA LYS A 97 -14.49 -2.44 5.08
C LYS A 97 -15.31 -2.03 3.85
N GLY A 98 -14.67 -1.87 2.69
CA GLY A 98 -15.32 -1.43 1.45
C GLY A 98 -15.26 0.08 1.20
N MET A 99 -14.60 0.83 2.08
CA MET A 99 -14.35 2.27 1.94
C MET A 99 -12.85 2.55 1.94
N ALA A 100 -12.44 3.62 1.26
CA ALA A 100 -11.12 4.20 1.43
C ALA A 100 -11.17 5.72 1.58
N VAL A 101 -10.14 6.27 2.22
CA VAL A 101 -9.79 7.68 2.12
C VAL A 101 -8.69 7.82 1.08
N VAL A 102 -8.94 8.61 0.05
CA VAL A 102 -7.98 8.89 -1.03
C VAL A 102 -7.43 10.29 -0.84
N THR A 103 -6.12 10.40 -0.77
CA THR A 103 -5.45 11.70 -0.61
C THR A 103 -5.04 12.24 -1.98
N CYS A 104 -5.44 13.47 -2.27
CA CYS A 104 -5.17 14.17 -3.52
C CYS A 104 -4.72 15.61 -3.27
N GLY A 105 -4.18 16.24 -4.30
CA GLY A 105 -3.78 17.64 -4.25
C GLY A 105 -2.64 17.92 -5.21
N ARG A 106 -2.03 19.10 -5.08
CA ARG A 106 -0.75 19.35 -5.74
C ARG A 106 0.32 18.53 -5.01
N ILE A 107 0.98 17.63 -5.72
CA ILE A 107 2.08 16.81 -5.19
C ILE A 107 3.38 17.27 -5.85
N VAL A 108 4.47 17.31 -5.11
CA VAL A 108 5.78 17.79 -5.60
C VAL A 108 6.43 16.74 -6.51
N GLY A 109 6.19 15.45 -6.25
CA GLY A 109 6.67 14.34 -7.07
C GLY A 109 5.79 14.04 -8.29
N PHE A 110 6.43 13.61 -9.39
CA PHE A 110 5.80 13.35 -10.69
C PHE A 110 5.29 11.91 -10.88
N GLN A 111 5.27 11.08 -9.83
CA GLN A 111 5.01 9.63 -9.96
C GLN A 111 3.66 9.19 -9.36
N GLU A 112 2.79 10.13 -9.03
CA GLU A 112 1.48 9.81 -8.45
C GLU A 112 0.47 9.31 -9.49
N GLY A 113 -0.63 8.69 -9.05
CA GLY A 113 -1.48 7.89 -9.92
C GLY A 113 -2.86 8.44 -10.27
N ILE A 114 -3.59 7.64 -11.04
CA ILE A 114 -4.97 7.84 -11.47
C ILE A 114 -5.85 6.74 -10.89
N ILE A 115 -7.03 7.12 -10.38
CA ILE A 115 -8.14 6.19 -10.13
C ILE A 115 -9.33 6.64 -10.99
N ASP A 116 -9.74 5.78 -11.92
CA ASP A 116 -11.01 5.91 -12.61
C ASP A 116 -12.05 5.04 -11.90
N MET A 117 -13.20 5.62 -11.54
CA MET A 117 -14.28 4.89 -10.87
C MET A 117 -15.17 4.09 -11.83
N GLY A 118 -15.12 4.41 -13.12
CA GLY A 118 -15.85 3.73 -14.19
C GLY A 118 -15.01 3.65 -15.48
N GLY A 119 -15.54 2.98 -16.50
CA GLY A 119 -14.82 2.79 -17.77
C GLY A 119 -13.62 1.82 -17.66
N PRO A 120 -12.76 1.75 -18.70
CA PRO A 120 -11.68 0.76 -18.77
C PRO A 120 -10.64 0.88 -17.66
N GLY A 121 -10.33 2.10 -17.20
CA GLY A 121 -9.37 2.31 -16.10
C GLY A 121 -9.81 1.69 -14.77
N ALA A 122 -11.13 1.61 -14.54
CA ALA A 122 -11.70 1.04 -13.33
C ALA A 122 -11.45 -0.47 -13.19
N GLU A 123 -11.17 -1.18 -14.29
CA GLU A 123 -10.87 -2.62 -14.24
C GLU A 123 -9.45 -2.91 -13.75
N TYR A 124 -8.54 -1.94 -13.88
CA TYR A 124 -7.14 -2.09 -13.50
C TYR A 124 -6.88 -1.68 -12.04
N THR A 125 -7.62 -0.71 -11.49
CA THR A 125 -7.42 -0.31 -10.09
C THR A 125 -8.40 -1.00 -9.14
N PRO A 126 -7.93 -1.64 -8.04
CA PRO A 126 -8.82 -2.22 -7.03
C PRO A 126 -9.64 -1.15 -6.31
N PHE A 127 -9.17 0.10 -6.31
CA PHE A 127 -9.79 1.21 -5.58
C PHE A 127 -11.05 1.76 -6.25
N SER A 128 -11.31 1.41 -7.53
CA SER A 128 -12.57 1.72 -8.21
C SER A 128 -13.77 1.00 -7.59
N LYS A 129 -13.52 -0.10 -6.87
CA LYS A 129 -14.56 -0.94 -6.25
C LYS A 129 -14.88 -0.50 -4.81
N LEU A 130 -14.23 0.55 -4.31
CA LEU A 130 -14.43 1.10 -2.97
C LEU A 130 -15.28 2.37 -2.99
N PHE A 131 -15.96 2.65 -1.89
CA PHE A 131 -16.52 3.98 -1.62
C PHE A 131 -15.38 4.92 -1.21
N ASN A 132 -15.00 5.85 -2.08
CA ASN A 132 -13.86 6.72 -1.85
C ASN A 132 -14.30 8.07 -1.27
N LEU A 133 -13.82 8.40 -0.08
CA LEU A 133 -13.79 9.77 0.43
C LEU A 133 -12.48 10.40 -0.03
N VAL A 134 -12.55 11.39 -0.91
CA VAL A 134 -11.37 12.07 -1.45
C VAL A 134 -11.09 13.34 -0.68
N VAL A 135 -9.88 13.45 -0.14
CA VAL A 135 -9.35 14.63 0.53
C VAL A 135 -8.42 15.35 -0.44
N VAL A 136 -8.88 16.46 -1.02
CA VAL A 136 -8.06 17.32 -1.85
C VAL A 136 -7.39 18.37 -0.95
N ALA A 137 -6.14 18.13 -0.59
CA ALA A 137 -5.37 19.01 0.27
C ALA A 137 -4.75 20.17 -0.52
N HIS A 138 -4.86 21.37 0.03
CA HIS A 138 -4.21 22.57 -0.49
C HIS A 138 -3.23 23.11 0.55
N PRO A 139 -1.96 22.65 0.53
CA PRO A 139 -0.91 23.21 1.38
C PRO A 139 -0.70 24.71 1.10
N ARG A 140 -0.15 25.41 2.09
CA ARG A 140 0.22 26.83 1.97
C ARG A 140 1.37 26.99 0.98
N GLU A 141 1.41 28.16 0.36
CA GLU A 141 2.53 28.54 -0.52
C GLU A 141 3.83 28.67 0.28
N ASN A 142 4.97 28.42 -0.37
CA ASN A 142 6.32 28.55 0.17
C ASN A 142 6.67 27.59 1.32
N LEU A 143 5.96 26.46 1.45
CA LEU A 143 6.49 25.31 2.19
C LEU A 143 7.66 24.70 1.41
N ASP A 144 8.66 24.17 2.10
CA ASP A 144 9.61 23.31 1.43
C ASP A 144 8.93 22.00 1.00
N SER A 145 9.54 21.31 0.04
CA SER A 145 8.95 20.12 -0.56
C SER A 145 8.66 19.00 0.45
N HIS A 146 9.47 18.85 1.50
CA HIS A 146 9.27 17.78 2.47
C HIS A 146 8.09 18.10 3.40
N ASP A 147 8.01 19.34 3.88
CA ASP A 147 6.89 19.81 4.70
C ASP A 147 5.56 19.76 3.94
N HIS A 148 5.58 20.09 2.64
CA HIS A 148 4.41 20.03 1.77
C HIS A 148 3.85 18.60 1.68
N GLU A 149 4.70 17.64 1.31
CA GLU A 149 4.32 16.24 1.16
C GLU A 149 3.89 15.60 2.49
N GLU A 150 4.57 15.94 3.58
CA GLU A 150 4.19 15.47 4.92
C GLU A 150 2.81 16.01 5.31
N ALA A 151 2.53 17.30 5.09
CA ALA A 151 1.22 17.88 5.40
C ALA A 151 0.09 17.17 4.64
N VAL A 152 0.30 16.82 3.36
CA VAL A 152 -0.67 16.06 2.57
C VAL A 152 -0.84 14.64 3.13
N ARG A 153 0.24 13.94 3.46
CA ARG A 153 0.19 12.59 4.07
C ARG A 153 -0.59 12.59 5.38
N ILE A 154 -0.27 13.53 6.29
CA ILE A 154 -0.93 13.66 7.58
C ILE A 154 -2.42 13.95 7.41
N ALA A 155 -2.82 14.74 6.40
CA ALA A 155 -4.22 15.01 6.11
C ALA A 155 -5.00 13.72 5.79
N GLY A 156 -4.43 12.85 4.95
CA GLY A 156 -5.00 11.55 4.61
C GLY A 156 -5.16 10.64 5.84
N LEU A 157 -4.08 10.48 6.62
CA LEU A 157 -4.09 9.63 7.81
C LEU A 157 -5.10 10.12 8.85
N LYS A 158 -5.14 11.45 9.11
CA LYS A 158 -6.11 12.07 10.03
C LYS A 158 -7.54 11.86 9.55
N ALA A 159 -7.81 12.02 8.26
CA ALA A 159 -9.15 11.80 7.71
C ALA A 159 -9.60 10.34 7.87
N ALA A 160 -8.72 9.38 7.56
CA ALA A 160 -9.00 7.95 7.74
C ALA A 160 -9.31 7.59 9.20
N ALA A 161 -8.49 8.08 10.14
CA ALA A 161 -8.72 7.88 11.56
C ALA A 161 -10.02 8.54 12.05
N TYR A 162 -10.27 9.79 11.64
CA TYR A 162 -11.46 10.55 12.01
C TYR A 162 -12.75 9.86 11.57
N VAL A 163 -12.83 9.40 10.31
CA VAL A 163 -14.05 8.73 9.82
C VAL A 163 -14.29 7.41 10.54
N ALA A 164 -13.23 6.67 10.86
CA ALA A 164 -13.34 5.40 11.58
C ALA A 164 -13.82 5.56 13.03
N GLU A 165 -13.69 6.74 13.65
CA GLU A 165 -14.25 7.01 14.98
C GLU A 165 -15.77 6.75 15.06
N ALA A 166 -16.48 6.86 13.93
CA ALA A 166 -17.90 6.58 13.83
C ALA A 166 -18.31 5.17 14.29
N VAL A 167 -17.38 4.20 14.26
CA VAL A 167 -17.63 2.80 14.64
C VAL A 167 -16.91 2.36 15.92
N ARG A 168 -16.17 3.24 16.60
CA ARG A 168 -15.35 2.87 17.79
C ARG A 168 -16.16 2.15 18.88
N SER A 169 -17.38 2.62 19.14
CA SER A 169 -18.24 2.14 20.23
C SER A 169 -19.36 1.20 19.76
N LEU A 170 -19.34 0.78 18.49
CA LEU A 170 -20.33 -0.12 17.90
C LEU A 170 -19.81 -1.56 17.89
N GLU A 171 -20.69 -2.55 17.77
CA GLU A 171 -20.29 -3.94 17.60
C GLU A 171 -20.12 -4.26 16.10
N PRO A 172 -18.98 -4.85 15.67
CA PRO A 172 -18.75 -5.20 14.27
C PRO A 172 -19.66 -6.34 13.78
N GLU A 173 -19.89 -6.40 12.47
CA GLU A 173 -20.65 -7.47 11.81
C GLU A 173 -19.85 -8.78 11.78
N GLU A 174 -18.53 -8.69 11.63
CA GLU A 174 -17.60 -9.81 11.64
C GLU A 174 -16.37 -9.45 12.48
N THR A 175 -15.86 -10.39 13.28
CA THR A 175 -14.56 -10.24 13.94
C THR A 175 -13.62 -11.36 13.48
N ARG A 176 -12.47 -11.00 12.92
CA ARG A 176 -11.38 -11.93 12.65
C ARG A 176 -10.27 -11.79 13.67
N VAL A 177 -9.71 -12.94 14.06
CA VAL A 177 -8.65 -13.01 15.06
C VAL A 177 -7.39 -13.54 14.40
N TYR A 178 -6.32 -12.76 14.52
CA TYR A 178 -4.98 -13.11 14.05
C TYR A 178 -4.06 -13.26 15.25
N GLU A 179 -3.30 -14.35 15.29
CA GLU A 179 -2.37 -14.61 16.37
C GLU A 179 -1.06 -15.16 15.83
N THR A 180 0.04 -14.54 16.24
CA THR A 180 1.39 -15.03 16.01
C THR A 180 2.07 -15.20 17.36
N LYS A 181 2.51 -16.42 17.68
CA LYS A 181 3.19 -16.70 18.94
C LYS A 181 4.61 -16.11 18.95
N SER A 182 5.25 -16.14 20.12
CA SER A 182 6.68 -15.82 20.18
C SER A 182 7.48 -16.79 19.31
N ILE A 183 8.64 -16.37 18.81
CA ILE A 183 9.50 -17.24 17.96
C ILE A 183 9.84 -18.55 18.69
N ALA A 184 10.11 -18.49 19.99
CA ALA A 184 10.40 -19.66 20.81
C ALA A 184 9.28 -20.71 20.81
N GLU A 185 8.02 -20.27 20.72
CA GLU A 185 6.85 -21.15 20.66
C GLU A 185 6.50 -21.53 19.21
N ALA A 186 6.56 -20.57 18.29
CA ALA A 186 6.17 -20.72 16.89
C ALA A 186 7.04 -21.77 16.16
N LEU A 187 8.34 -21.82 16.48
CA LEU A 187 9.28 -22.79 15.89
C LEU A 187 8.86 -24.25 16.09
N PHE A 188 8.22 -24.56 17.23
CA PHE A 188 7.83 -25.93 17.58
C PHE A 188 6.33 -26.17 17.51
N GLN A 189 5.54 -25.19 17.06
CA GLN A 189 4.09 -25.30 17.00
C GLN A 189 3.63 -26.34 15.97
N HIS A 190 4.30 -26.40 14.82
CA HIS A 190 3.99 -27.30 13.72
C HIS A 190 5.26 -27.97 13.18
N PRO A 191 5.87 -28.92 13.93
CA PRO A 191 7.23 -29.42 13.65
C PRO A 191 7.34 -30.25 12.36
N ALA A 192 6.21 -30.72 11.82
CA ALA A 192 6.18 -31.49 10.57
C ALA A 192 5.99 -30.62 9.31
N LEU A 193 5.73 -29.32 9.47
CA LEU A 193 5.49 -28.39 8.37
C LEU A 193 6.75 -27.53 8.09
N PRO A 194 6.99 -27.15 6.83
CA PRO A 194 8.07 -26.24 6.48
C PRO A 194 7.88 -24.88 7.17
N LYS A 195 8.95 -24.36 7.76
CA LYS A 195 9.03 -23.06 8.43
C LYS A 195 9.16 -21.98 7.36
N VAL A 196 8.15 -21.15 7.22
CA VAL A 196 8.06 -20.14 6.16
C VAL A 196 7.97 -18.75 6.78
N ALA A 197 8.65 -17.77 6.20
CA ALA A 197 8.47 -16.35 6.51
C ALA A 197 8.21 -15.54 5.25
N TYR A 198 7.85 -14.28 5.44
CA TYR A 198 7.68 -13.31 4.37
C TYR A 198 8.80 -12.27 4.45
N VAL A 199 9.57 -12.11 3.38
CA VAL A 199 10.49 -10.98 3.21
C VAL A 199 9.73 -9.88 2.49
N TYR A 200 9.35 -8.85 3.24
CA TYR A 200 8.61 -7.71 2.72
C TYR A 200 9.57 -6.55 2.48
N GLN A 201 9.92 -6.31 1.22
CA GLN A 201 10.73 -5.15 0.85
C GLN A 201 9.86 -3.89 0.89
N LEU A 202 10.42 -2.81 1.44
CA LEU A 202 9.76 -1.52 1.59
C LEU A 202 10.49 -0.51 0.74
N GLN A 203 9.74 0.17 -0.14
CA GLN A 203 10.30 1.16 -1.04
C GLN A 203 11.00 2.28 -0.27
N SER A 204 12.32 2.41 -0.48
CA SER A 204 13.17 3.44 0.14
C SER A 204 14.12 4.16 -0.82
N GLN A 205 13.73 4.22 -2.09
CA GLN A 205 14.41 4.88 -3.20
C GLN A 205 13.61 6.07 -3.76
N GLY A 206 12.55 6.49 -3.08
CA GLY A 206 11.71 7.59 -3.51
C GLY A 206 12.49 8.91 -3.53
N LEU A 207 12.17 9.77 -4.50
CA LEU A 207 12.89 11.03 -4.72
C LEU A 207 12.79 12.00 -3.54
N LEU A 208 11.65 12.02 -2.86
CA LEU A 208 11.37 12.95 -1.75
C LEU A 208 11.14 12.21 -0.43
N HIS A 209 10.36 11.13 -0.49
CA HIS A 209 9.92 10.35 0.66
C HIS A 209 9.82 8.89 0.27
N ASP A 210 9.76 8.05 1.29
CA ASP A 210 9.79 6.60 1.21
C ASP A 210 8.62 6.00 1.98
N THR A 211 8.56 4.68 2.05
CA THR A 211 7.70 3.96 2.98
C THR A 211 8.19 4.18 4.42
N TYR A 212 7.26 4.31 5.36
CA TYR A 212 7.57 4.58 6.77
C TYR A 212 7.17 3.39 7.65
N VAL A 213 8.00 3.10 8.66
CA VAL A 213 7.77 2.10 9.69
C VAL A 213 7.76 2.79 11.04
N TYR A 214 6.62 2.80 11.74
CA TYR A 214 6.45 3.52 13.02
C TYR A 214 6.83 5.01 12.94
N GLY A 215 6.57 5.66 11.80
CA GLY A 215 6.95 7.06 11.53
C GLY A 215 8.43 7.28 11.21
N VAL A 216 9.24 6.22 11.19
CA VAL A 216 10.64 6.26 10.75
C VAL A 216 10.70 5.88 9.28
N ASP A 217 11.40 6.69 8.51
CA ASP A 217 11.71 6.43 7.11
C ASP A 217 12.46 5.09 6.94
N ALA A 218 11.95 4.20 6.08
CA ALA A 218 12.49 2.85 5.88
C ALA A 218 13.96 2.86 5.41
N LYS A 219 14.43 3.94 4.78
CA LYS A 219 15.85 4.07 4.39
C LYS A 219 16.79 4.06 5.61
N LYS A 220 16.28 4.37 6.81
CA LYS A 220 17.06 4.50 8.06
C LYS A 220 17.09 3.25 8.91
N ILE A 221 16.33 2.21 8.56
CA ILE A 221 16.32 0.95 9.32
C ILE A 221 17.26 -0.07 8.69
N ILE A 222 17.71 -1.03 9.49
CA ILE A 222 18.26 -2.28 8.97
C ILE A 222 17.13 -3.31 8.90
N PRO A 223 17.24 -4.36 8.07
CA PRO A 223 16.24 -5.40 8.02
C PRO A 223 15.97 -5.98 9.41
N THR A 224 14.69 -6.17 9.73
CA THR A 224 14.25 -6.56 11.08
C THR A 224 13.00 -7.41 11.01
N LEU A 225 12.71 -8.07 12.12
CA LEU A 225 11.47 -8.83 12.30
C LEU A 225 10.35 -7.91 12.78
N ILE A 226 9.16 -8.16 12.25
CA ILE A 226 7.92 -7.55 12.69
C ILE A 226 6.82 -8.62 12.74
N PHE A 227 5.89 -8.51 13.69
CA PHE A 227 4.71 -9.37 13.67
C PHE A 227 3.83 -9.01 12.47
N PRO A 228 3.24 -9.98 11.77
CA PRO A 228 2.38 -9.68 10.62
C PRO A 228 1.14 -8.85 11.01
N THR A 229 0.65 -9.00 12.24
CA THR A 229 -0.43 -8.18 12.81
C THR A 229 -0.06 -6.70 12.97
N GLU A 230 1.21 -6.33 13.11
CA GLU A 230 1.61 -4.92 13.17
C GLU A 230 1.38 -4.22 11.83
N VAL A 231 1.66 -4.92 10.72
CA VAL A 231 1.43 -4.43 9.35
C VAL A 231 -0.06 -4.18 9.13
N MET A 232 -0.90 -5.14 9.54
CA MET A 232 -2.36 -4.98 9.54
C MET A 232 -2.81 -3.79 10.39
N ASP A 233 -2.10 -3.45 11.47
CA ASP A 233 -2.52 -2.43 12.42
C ASP A 233 -1.88 -1.04 12.17
N GLY A 234 -1.37 -0.83 10.95
CA GLY A 234 -0.91 0.47 10.48
C GLY A 234 0.52 0.84 10.90
N ALA A 235 1.35 -0.14 11.26
CA ALA A 235 2.77 0.10 11.53
C ALA A 235 3.54 0.61 10.30
N ILE A 236 3.09 0.24 9.10
CA ILE A 236 3.67 0.65 7.83
C ILE A 236 2.72 1.63 7.13
N VAL A 237 3.25 2.76 6.70
CA VAL A 237 2.52 3.82 6.00
C VAL A 237 3.23 4.14 4.70
N SER A 238 2.46 4.19 3.61
CA SER A 238 2.99 4.59 2.32
C SER A 238 3.35 6.07 2.35
N GLY A 239 4.56 6.37 1.91
CA GLY A 239 4.98 7.75 1.67
C GLY A 239 5.78 7.93 0.41
N ASN A 240 6.12 6.82 -0.26
CA ASN A 240 6.98 6.79 -1.41
C ASN A 240 6.34 7.44 -2.64
N CYS A 241 7.22 7.94 -3.50
CA CYS A 241 6.90 8.41 -4.83
C CYS A 241 7.59 7.45 -5.80
N VAL A 242 6.86 6.46 -6.31
CA VAL A 242 7.25 5.53 -7.38
C VAL A 242 6.07 5.34 -8.31
N SER A 243 6.20 4.52 -9.36
CA SER A 243 5.09 4.23 -10.27
C SER A 243 3.80 3.92 -9.50
N ALA A 244 2.68 4.43 -9.99
CA ALA A 244 1.45 4.29 -9.25
C ALA A 244 0.93 2.84 -9.23
N CYS A 245 1.29 2.05 -10.23
CA CYS A 245 0.79 0.69 -10.44
C CYS A 245 1.31 -0.34 -9.44
N ASP A 246 2.58 -0.24 -9.07
CA ASP A 246 3.34 -1.16 -8.22
C ASP A 246 3.50 -0.62 -6.78
N LYS A 247 3.24 0.68 -6.57
CA LYS A 247 3.17 1.30 -5.24
C LYS A 247 2.21 0.58 -4.30
N ASN A 248 2.73 0.20 -3.14
CA ASN A 248 1.93 -0.25 -2.01
C ASN A 248 1.37 0.97 -1.27
N THR A 249 0.11 1.30 -1.55
CA THR A 249 -0.62 2.31 -0.75
C THR A 249 -0.76 1.86 0.71
N THR A 250 -1.06 2.78 1.62
CA THR A 250 -1.34 2.42 3.03
C THR A 250 -2.48 1.40 3.14
N TYR A 251 -3.48 1.47 2.26
CA TYR A 251 -4.56 0.48 2.14
C TYR A 251 -4.02 -0.92 1.85
N VAL A 252 -3.06 -1.04 0.93
CA VAL A 252 -2.41 -2.31 0.57
C VAL A 252 -1.57 -2.83 1.73
N HIS A 253 -0.79 -1.98 2.39
CA HIS A 253 -0.06 -2.40 3.61
C HIS A 253 -1.03 -2.94 4.68
N GLN A 254 -2.11 -2.21 4.99
CA GLN A 254 -3.11 -2.62 5.98
C GLN A 254 -3.83 -3.94 5.64
N ASN A 255 -3.88 -4.30 4.36
CA ASN A 255 -4.56 -5.47 3.81
C ASN A 255 -3.60 -6.36 3.00
N ASN A 256 -2.33 -6.48 3.44
CA ASN A 256 -1.32 -7.20 2.66
C ASN A 256 -1.77 -8.66 2.42
N PRO A 257 -2.01 -9.07 1.16
CA PRO A 257 -2.66 -10.33 0.84
C PRO A 257 -1.72 -11.53 1.05
N VAL A 258 -0.41 -11.33 0.96
CA VAL A 258 0.58 -12.36 1.28
C VAL A 258 0.50 -12.70 2.77
N ILE A 259 0.39 -11.70 3.65
CA ILE A 259 0.19 -11.94 5.09
C ILE A 259 -1.12 -12.67 5.35
N GLU A 260 -2.22 -12.25 4.72
CA GLU A 260 -3.53 -12.90 4.90
C GLU A 260 -3.51 -14.38 4.48
N GLU A 261 -2.92 -14.69 3.32
CA GLU A 261 -2.82 -16.07 2.83
C GLU A 261 -1.85 -16.90 3.67
N LEU A 262 -0.73 -16.34 4.13
CA LEU A 262 0.21 -17.03 5.04
C LEU A 262 -0.46 -17.39 6.37
N TYR A 263 -1.32 -16.52 6.93
CA TYR A 263 -2.14 -16.88 8.07
C TYR A 263 -3.16 -17.98 7.75
N ALA A 264 -3.80 -17.93 6.58
CA ALA A 264 -4.78 -18.93 6.17
C ALA A 264 -4.15 -20.33 5.95
N ARG A 265 -2.88 -20.37 5.57
CA ARG A 265 -2.07 -21.58 5.29
C ARG A 265 -1.31 -22.10 6.52
N HIS A 266 -1.06 -21.22 7.51
CA HIS A 266 -0.39 -21.58 8.77
C HIS A 266 -1.07 -22.78 9.47
N GLY A 267 -0.27 -23.80 9.81
CA GLY A 267 -0.72 -25.02 10.47
C GLY A 267 -1.42 -26.03 9.55
N LYS A 268 -1.58 -25.74 8.26
CA LYS A 268 -2.15 -26.65 7.26
C LYS A 268 -1.06 -27.28 6.40
N ASP A 269 -0.28 -26.44 5.71
CA ASP A 269 0.80 -26.86 4.80
C ASP A 269 2.11 -26.11 5.07
N ILE A 270 2.07 -25.03 5.85
CA ILE A 270 3.26 -24.28 6.29
C ILE A 270 3.21 -23.93 7.78
N ASN A 271 4.37 -23.72 8.39
CA ASN A 271 4.52 -23.07 9.69
C ASN A 271 4.99 -21.62 9.47
N PHE A 272 4.04 -20.70 9.29
CA PHE A 272 4.33 -19.27 9.15
C PHE A 272 4.91 -18.66 10.44
N LEU A 273 6.15 -18.16 10.39
CA LEU A 273 6.88 -17.68 11.56
C LEU A 273 6.87 -16.15 11.75
N GLY A 274 6.58 -15.37 10.71
CA GLY A 274 6.53 -13.91 10.79
C GLY A 274 7.02 -13.20 9.52
N VAL A 275 7.24 -11.89 9.64
CA VAL A 275 7.67 -11.04 8.54
C VAL A 275 9.06 -10.47 8.83
N ILE A 276 9.95 -10.57 7.85
CA ILE A 276 11.20 -9.81 7.78
C ILE A 276 10.92 -8.60 6.89
N ILE A 277 10.93 -7.40 7.46
CA ILE A 277 10.93 -6.19 6.63
C ILE A 277 12.36 -5.85 6.25
N THR A 278 12.57 -5.41 5.01
CA THR A 278 13.86 -4.92 4.51
C THR A 278 13.62 -3.65 3.71
N ASN A 279 14.65 -2.83 3.56
CA ASN A 279 14.61 -1.64 2.75
C ASN A 279 15.24 -1.88 1.37
N GLU A 280 14.84 -1.06 0.41
CA GLU A 280 15.35 -1.03 -0.95
C GLU A 280 16.12 0.28 -1.10
N ASN A 281 17.44 0.26 -0.90
CA ASN A 281 18.23 1.50 -0.95
C ASN A 281 18.86 1.69 -2.32
N VAL A 282 19.17 2.94 -2.67
CA VAL A 282 19.70 3.29 -3.99
C VAL A 282 21.09 2.69 -4.24
N THR A 283 22.00 2.77 -3.26
CA THR A 283 23.41 2.43 -3.47
C THR A 283 23.67 0.93 -3.33
N LEU A 284 24.56 0.38 -4.17
CA LEU A 284 24.92 -1.03 -4.14
C LEU A 284 25.37 -1.50 -2.74
N ALA A 285 26.17 -0.70 -2.04
CA ALA A 285 26.65 -1.06 -0.70
C ALA A 285 25.51 -1.16 0.33
N ASP A 286 24.44 -0.38 0.16
CA ASP A 286 23.26 -0.49 1.01
C ASP A 286 22.41 -1.71 0.62
N LYS A 287 22.28 -2.04 -0.68
CA LYS A 287 21.63 -3.27 -1.15
C LYS A 287 22.34 -4.51 -0.62
N GLU A 288 23.68 -4.53 -0.69
CA GLU A 288 24.50 -5.61 -0.15
C GLU A 288 24.29 -5.78 1.36
N ARG A 289 24.33 -4.68 2.11
CA ARG A 289 24.10 -4.69 3.57
C ARG A 289 22.72 -5.24 3.92
N SER A 290 21.69 -4.77 3.22
CA SER A 290 20.30 -5.11 3.51
C SER A 290 20.03 -6.58 3.17
N SER A 291 20.41 -7.02 1.98
CA SER A 291 20.26 -8.42 1.57
C SER A 291 21.12 -9.39 2.39
N ASP A 292 22.34 -9.03 2.81
CA ASP A 292 23.14 -9.84 3.74
C ASP A 292 22.44 -10.02 5.08
N TYR A 293 21.86 -8.94 5.61
CA TYR A 293 21.18 -8.98 6.90
C TYR A 293 19.87 -9.76 6.82
N THR A 294 19.10 -9.61 5.75
CA THR A 294 17.89 -10.38 5.47
C THR A 294 18.19 -11.87 5.36
N ALA A 295 19.20 -12.27 4.58
CA ALA A 295 19.62 -13.66 4.46
C ALA A 295 20.10 -14.23 5.81
N LYS A 296 20.84 -13.43 6.59
CA LYS A 296 21.25 -13.81 7.96
C LYS A 296 20.04 -14.02 8.87
N LEU A 297 19.01 -13.18 8.82
CA LEU A 297 17.80 -13.34 9.62
C LEU A 297 17.03 -14.60 9.22
N ALA A 298 16.90 -14.88 7.93
CA ALA A 298 16.27 -16.09 7.42
C ALA A 298 17.00 -17.36 7.90
N GLU A 299 18.33 -17.40 7.80
CA GLU A 299 19.17 -18.49 8.31
C GLU A 299 19.08 -18.60 9.84
N TYR A 300 19.10 -17.47 10.56
CA TYR A 300 19.05 -17.43 12.02
C TYR A 300 17.73 -17.99 12.58
N LEU A 301 16.62 -17.77 11.87
CA LEU A 301 15.32 -18.36 12.20
C LEU A 301 15.20 -19.83 11.76
N GLY A 302 16.17 -20.34 11.00
CA GLY A 302 16.18 -21.70 10.47
C GLY A 302 15.07 -21.95 9.46
N LEU A 303 14.69 -20.96 8.65
CA LEU A 303 13.58 -21.07 7.69
C LEU A 303 13.86 -22.13 6.63
N ASP A 304 12.81 -22.81 6.19
CA ASP A 304 12.87 -23.75 5.07
C ASP A 304 12.50 -23.04 3.75
N GLY A 305 11.71 -21.94 3.82
CA GLY A 305 11.44 -21.09 2.66
C GLY A 305 10.97 -19.68 3.01
N VAL A 306 11.01 -18.78 2.03
CA VAL A 306 10.52 -17.40 2.11
C VAL A 306 9.74 -17.02 0.85
N ILE A 307 8.70 -16.23 1.04
CA ILE A 307 8.09 -15.45 -0.04
C ILE A 307 8.74 -14.07 -0.02
N ILE A 308 9.09 -13.51 -1.17
CA ILE A 308 9.70 -12.18 -1.31
C ILE A 308 8.82 -11.34 -2.23
N THR A 309 8.43 -10.16 -1.79
CA THR A 309 7.77 -9.15 -2.66
C THR A 309 8.63 -7.90 -2.67
N GLU A 310 8.70 -7.23 -3.82
CA GLU A 310 9.27 -5.89 -3.92
C GLU A 310 8.20 -4.79 -3.90
N GLU A 311 8.65 -3.54 -3.96
CA GLU A 311 7.79 -2.38 -4.22
C GLU A 311 8.48 -1.43 -5.20
N GLY A 312 8.04 -1.39 -6.46
CA GLY A 312 8.60 -0.56 -7.53
C GLY A 312 9.56 -1.34 -8.43
N PHE A 313 10.05 -0.69 -9.48
CA PHE A 313 10.72 -1.36 -10.60
C PHE A 313 12.09 -0.79 -10.97
N GLY A 314 12.88 -1.59 -11.68
CA GLY A 314 14.19 -1.23 -12.21
C GLY A 314 15.31 -1.40 -11.18
N ASN A 315 15.52 -0.39 -10.33
CA ASN A 315 16.57 -0.51 -9.30
C ASN A 315 16.15 -1.40 -8.10
N PRO A 316 14.87 -1.42 -7.65
CA PRO A 316 14.35 -2.44 -6.73
C PRO A 316 14.52 -3.88 -7.21
N ASP A 317 14.44 -4.16 -8.52
CA ASP A 317 14.64 -5.52 -9.07
C ASP A 317 15.99 -6.13 -8.63
N THR A 318 17.03 -5.28 -8.51
CA THR A 318 18.33 -5.70 -7.98
C THR A 318 18.25 -6.10 -6.50
N ASP A 319 17.47 -5.41 -5.68
CA ASP A 319 17.22 -5.81 -4.28
C ASP A 319 16.47 -7.15 -4.21
N LEU A 320 15.42 -7.32 -5.02
CA LEU A 320 14.66 -8.57 -5.11
C LEU A 320 15.55 -9.76 -5.46
N ILE A 321 16.30 -9.65 -6.55
CA ILE A 321 17.18 -10.70 -7.04
C ILE A 321 18.34 -10.96 -6.07
N MET A 322 18.90 -9.92 -5.44
CA MET A 322 19.97 -10.08 -4.47
C MET A 322 19.48 -10.78 -3.18
N ASN A 323 18.29 -10.43 -2.68
CA ASN A 323 17.65 -11.15 -1.57
C ASN A 323 17.42 -12.62 -1.95
N CYS A 324 16.85 -12.88 -3.13
CA CYS A 324 16.62 -14.23 -3.65
C CYS A 324 17.91 -15.06 -3.65
N ARG A 325 18.94 -14.57 -4.34
CA ARG A 325 20.23 -15.26 -4.52
C ARG A 325 20.88 -15.60 -3.18
N LYS A 326 20.99 -14.61 -2.28
CA LYS A 326 21.67 -14.79 -1.00
C LYS A 326 20.92 -15.72 -0.05
N ILE A 327 19.59 -15.72 -0.09
CA ILE A 327 18.76 -16.63 0.72
C ILE A 327 18.86 -18.07 0.19
N GLU A 328 18.80 -18.29 -1.13
CA GLU A 328 19.01 -19.60 -1.76
C GLU A 328 20.43 -20.13 -1.56
N GLU A 329 21.45 -19.27 -1.49
CA GLU A 329 22.83 -19.64 -1.12
C GLU A 329 22.95 -20.19 0.31
N LYS A 330 21.98 -19.92 1.18
CA LYS A 330 21.83 -20.52 2.52
C LYS A 330 21.03 -21.82 2.54
N GLY A 331 20.56 -22.29 1.38
CA GLY A 331 19.74 -23.49 1.26
C GLY A 331 18.27 -23.29 1.64
N ILE A 332 17.80 -22.05 1.68
CA ILE A 332 16.41 -21.67 2.01
C ILE A 332 15.68 -21.38 0.71
N LYS A 333 14.49 -21.95 0.52
CA LYS A 333 13.73 -21.80 -0.74
C LYS A 333 13.08 -20.43 -0.90
N THR A 334 13.12 -19.86 -2.09
CA THR A 334 12.52 -18.54 -2.37
C THR A 334 11.40 -18.63 -3.39
N VAL A 335 10.36 -17.81 -3.22
CA VAL A 335 9.35 -17.52 -4.24
C VAL A 335 9.23 -16.00 -4.34
N LEU A 336 9.34 -15.47 -5.55
CA LEU A 336 9.25 -14.03 -5.80
C LEU A 336 7.86 -13.68 -6.31
N ILE A 337 7.33 -12.54 -5.86
CA ILE A 337 6.14 -11.90 -6.42
C ILE A 337 6.56 -10.48 -6.81
N THR A 338 6.34 -10.14 -8.08
CA THR A 338 6.74 -8.87 -8.71
C THR A 338 5.78 -8.56 -9.87
N ASP A 339 5.96 -7.45 -10.56
CA ASP A 339 5.35 -7.17 -11.84
C ASP A 339 6.37 -7.23 -12.98
N GLU A 340 6.00 -6.74 -14.16
CA GLU A 340 6.89 -6.76 -15.32
C GLU A 340 6.91 -5.41 -16.01
N TYR A 341 8.10 -4.97 -16.40
CA TYR A 341 8.32 -3.82 -17.28
C TYR A 341 8.84 -4.29 -18.64
N ALA A 342 8.03 -5.14 -19.29
CA ALA A 342 8.40 -5.84 -20.52
C ALA A 342 8.14 -5.02 -21.81
N GLY A 343 7.95 -3.71 -21.69
CA GLY A 343 7.61 -2.84 -22.82
C GLY A 343 6.16 -3.03 -23.32
N ARG A 344 5.71 -2.15 -24.20
CA ARG A 344 4.29 -2.08 -24.64
C ARG A 344 3.82 -3.31 -25.41
N ASP A 345 4.74 -4.06 -26.00
CA ASP A 345 4.47 -5.30 -26.73
C ASP A 345 4.76 -6.56 -25.90
N GLY A 346 5.21 -6.39 -24.65
CA GLY A 346 5.56 -7.48 -23.74
C GLY A 346 6.80 -8.28 -24.17
N ALA A 347 7.61 -7.76 -25.10
CA ALA A 347 8.75 -8.50 -25.66
C ALA A 347 10.11 -8.12 -25.08
N SER A 348 10.16 -7.13 -24.19
CA SER A 348 11.40 -6.72 -23.52
C SER A 348 11.70 -7.61 -22.31
N GLN A 349 12.93 -7.50 -21.80
CA GLN A 349 13.28 -8.15 -20.55
C GLN A 349 12.41 -7.59 -19.41
N SER A 350 11.69 -8.47 -18.70
CA SER A 350 10.70 -8.06 -17.70
C SER A 350 11.30 -7.37 -16.48
N LEU A 351 12.45 -7.86 -15.99
CA LEU A 351 13.17 -7.34 -14.82
C LEU A 351 14.55 -6.83 -15.22
N ALA A 352 15.02 -5.78 -14.57
CA ALA A 352 16.34 -5.19 -14.83
C ALA A 352 17.51 -6.08 -14.36
N ASP A 353 17.27 -6.97 -13.40
CA ASP A 353 18.26 -7.95 -12.91
C ASP A 353 17.68 -9.37 -12.96
N ALA A 354 18.55 -10.38 -13.00
CA ALA A 354 18.16 -11.78 -13.02
C ALA A 354 19.28 -12.69 -12.48
N ASP A 355 18.89 -13.77 -11.81
CA ASP A 355 19.80 -14.83 -11.37
C ASP A 355 19.15 -16.20 -11.60
N ALA A 356 19.96 -17.22 -11.94
CA ALA A 356 19.45 -18.58 -12.17
C ALA A 356 18.80 -19.22 -10.93
N LYS A 357 19.02 -18.67 -9.73
CA LYS A 357 18.34 -19.07 -8.48
C LYS A 357 16.93 -18.50 -8.34
N ALA A 358 16.57 -17.48 -9.12
CA ALA A 358 15.20 -16.96 -9.17
C ALA A 358 14.36 -17.83 -10.12
N ASP A 359 14.14 -19.09 -9.75
CA ASP A 359 13.46 -20.10 -10.57
C ASP A 359 11.95 -20.26 -10.27
N ALA A 360 11.45 -19.51 -9.29
CA ALA A 360 10.03 -19.44 -8.92
C ALA A 360 9.59 -17.97 -8.79
N VAL A 361 9.03 -17.41 -9.87
CA VAL A 361 8.58 -16.01 -9.95
C VAL A 361 7.12 -15.96 -10.37
N VAL A 362 6.32 -15.18 -9.65
CA VAL A 362 4.91 -14.90 -9.95
C VAL A 362 4.79 -13.42 -10.34
N THR A 363 4.27 -13.16 -11.53
CA THR A 363 4.05 -11.80 -12.06
C THR A 363 2.62 -11.33 -11.85
N ALA A 364 2.46 -10.06 -11.44
CA ALA A 364 1.20 -9.32 -11.34
C ALA A 364 0.80 -8.60 -12.64
N GLY A 365 1.52 -8.84 -13.75
CA GLY A 365 1.23 -8.31 -15.08
C GLY A 365 2.22 -7.25 -15.56
N ASN A 366 2.09 -6.84 -16.83
CA ASN A 366 2.97 -5.87 -17.47
C ASN A 366 2.50 -4.43 -17.23
N ALA A 367 3.33 -3.60 -16.60
CA ALA A 367 3.05 -2.20 -16.29
C ALA A 367 3.08 -1.29 -17.54
N ASN A 368 3.74 -1.70 -18.63
CA ASN A 368 3.89 -0.90 -19.84
C ASN A 368 2.72 -1.03 -20.84
N GLU A 369 1.73 -1.88 -20.57
CA GLU A 369 0.56 -1.99 -21.45
C GLU A 369 -0.14 -0.63 -21.57
N VAL A 370 -0.46 -0.20 -22.80
CA VAL A 370 -1.09 1.10 -23.04
C VAL A 370 -2.60 0.98 -22.97
N VAL A 371 -3.23 1.88 -22.21
CA VAL A 371 -4.68 2.01 -22.11
C VAL A 371 -5.13 3.40 -22.53
N VAL A 372 -6.31 3.47 -23.14
CA VAL A 372 -7.00 4.74 -23.44
C VAL A 372 -8.13 4.92 -22.43
N LEU A 373 -7.95 5.87 -21.52
CA LEU A 373 -8.94 6.26 -20.53
C LEU A 373 -9.87 7.33 -21.13
N PRO A 374 -11.20 7.09 -21.19
CA PRO A 374 -12.13 8.07 -21.73
C PRO A 374 -12.20 9.33 -20.84
N PRO A 375 -12.75 10.44 -21.35
CA PRO A 375 -13.09 11.60 -20.53
C PRO A 375 -14.12 11.20 -19.47
N MET A 376 -13.98 11.72 -18.25
CA MET A 376 -14.93 11.50 -17.16
C MET A 376 -15.78 12.76 -16.94
N LYS A 377 -17.03 12.60 -16.47
CA LYS A 377 -17.94 13.73 -16.20
C LYS A 377 -17.45 14.61 -15.06
N LYS A 378 -16.74 14.03 -14.09
CA LYS A 378 -16.17 14.74 -12.95
C LYS A 378 -14.70 14.35 -12.79
N ILE A 379 -13.85 15.36 -12.60
CA ILE A 379 -12.47 15.19 -12.20
C ILE A 379 -12.32 15.72 -10.78
N ILE A 380 -11.72 14.92 -9.89
CA ILE A 380 -11.35 15.31 -8.55
C ILE A 380 -9.83 15.46 -8.51
N GLY A 381 -9.36 16.68 -8.28
CA GLY A 381 -7.94 17.05 -8.25
C GLY A 381 -7.48 17.81 -9.51
N LEU A 382 -6.28 17.51 -10.01
CA LEU A 382 -5.54 18.27 -11.01
C LEU A 382 -5.33 17.44 -12.29
N LEU A 383 -6.16 17.65 -13.32
CA LEU A 383 -6.10 16.87 -14.56
C LEU A 383 -4.80 17.07 -15.36
N ASP A 384 -4.21 18.26 -15.27
CA ASP A 384 -2.99 18.64 -15.98
C ASP A 384 -1.79 17.77 -15.61
N THR A 385 -1.80 17.14 -14.42
CA THR A 385 -0.74 16.23 -14.00
C THR A 385 -0.67 14.96 -14.86
N ALA A 386 -1.73 14.59 -15.59
CA ALA A 386 -1.71 13.46 -16.53
C ALA A 386 -0.58 13.54 -17.58
N THR A 387 -0.07 14.73 -17.86
CA THR A 387 0.99 14.97 -18.83
C THR A 387 2.41 14.73 -18.29
N ILE A 388 2.54 14.54 -16.98
CA ILE A 388 3.81 14.42 -16.25
C ILE A 388 3.87 13.18 -15.35
N ILE A 389 2.78 12.42 -15.22
CA ILE A 389 2.74 11.16 -14.48
C ILE A 389 3.60 10.09 -15.18
N ALA A 390 4.26 9.23 -14.39
CA ALA A 390 5.00 8.07 -14.88
C ALA A 390 4.12 7.16 -15.75
N GLY A 391 4.64 6.69 -16.88
CA GLY A 391 3.87 5.98 -17.92
C GLY A 391 3.16 6.90 -18.92
N GLY A 392 3.17 8.22 -18.68
CA GLY A 392 2.60 9.24 -19.54
C GLY A 392 3.64 10.07 -20.31
N SER A 393 3.13 11.04 -21.05
CA SER A 393 3.91 12.04 -21.77
C SER A 393 3.13 13.35 -21.91
N GLN A 394 3.79 14.40 -22.40
CA GLN A 394 3.15 15.67 -22.78
C GLN A 394 1.95 15.49 -23.74
N LYS A 395 1.86 14.35 -24.45
CA LYS A 395 0.79 14.01 -25.39
C LYS A 395 -0.26 13.06 -24.82
N SER A 396 -0.13 12.65 -23.56
CA SER A 396 -1.05 11.68 -22.96
C SER A 396 -2.47 12.25 -22.83
N LEU A 397 -2.62 13.52 -22.43
CA LEU A 397 -3.92 14.19 -22.43
C LEU A 397 -4.24 14.68 -23.85
N ARG A 398 -5.28 14.14 -24.45
CA ARG A 398 -5.74 14.48 -25.81
C ARG A 398 -6.74 15.64 -25.79
N ASP A 399 -6.94 16.28 -26.94
CA ASP A 399 -7.85 17.43 -27.11
C ASP A 399 -9.32 17.11 -26.76
N ASP A 400 -9.73 15.85 -26.90
CA ASP A 400 -11.07 15.37 -26.53
C ASP A 400 -11.24 15.07 -25.03
N GLY A 401 -10.18 15.24 -24.23
CA GLY A 401 -10.14 14.97 -22.80
C GLY A 401 -9.86 13.51 -22.43
N SER A 402 -9.64 12.63 -23.42
CA SER A 402 -9.16 11.26 -23.16
C SER A 402 -7.68 11.25 -22.78
N ILE A 403 -7.26 10.22 -22.05
CA ILE A 403 -5.86 10.02 -21.65
C ILE A 403 -5.36 8.71 -22.26
N GLU A 404 -4.31 8.77 -23.08
CA GLU A 404 -3.55 7.59 -23.51
C GLU A 404 -2.29 7.46 -22.67
N ILE A 405 -2.20 6.38 -21.89
CA ILE A 405 -1.15 6.21 -20.88
C ILE A 405 -0.87 4.73 -20.62
N GLU A 406 0.32 4.42 -20.11
CA GLU A 406 0.65 3.06 -19.66
C GLU A 406 -0.04 2.73 -18.33
N LEU A 407 -0.29 1.44 -18.07
CA LEU A 407 -0.85 0.98 -16.79
C LEU A 407 -0.04 1.46 -15.59
N GLN A 408 1.24 1.75 -15.78
CA GLN A 408 2.13 2.40 -14.83
C GLN A 408 1.52 3.60 -14.09
N ALA A 409 0.62 4.34 -14.73
CA ALA A 409 -0.05 5.51 -14.16
C ALA A 409 -1.29 5.19 -13.31
N ILE A 410 -1.81 3.97 -13.35
CA ILE A 410 -3.05 3.59 -12.67
C ILE A 410 -2.73 3.06 -11.27
N THR A 411 -3.30 3.68 -10.25
CA THR A 411 -2.97 3.36 -8.85
C THR A 411 -3.30 1.90 -8.51
N GLY A 412 -2.27 1.15 -8.14
CA GLY A 412 -2.33 -0.24 -7.71
C GLY A 412 -2.69 -1.22 -8.82
N ALA A 413 -2.40 -0.95 -10.10
CA ALA A 413 -2.74 -1.84 -11.20
C ALA A 413 -1.94 -3.15 -11.24
N THR A 414 -0.61 -3.09 -11.13
CA THR A 414 0.32 -4.22 -11.16
C THR A 414 0.91 -4.48 -9.78
N SER A 415 0.06 -4.49 -8.75
CA SER A 415 0.53 -4.62 -7.36
C SER A 415 1.37 -5.87 -7.12
N GLU A 416 2.62 -5.67 -6.71
CA GLU A 416 3.66 -6.70 -6.53
C GLU A 416 3.47 -7.56 -5.28
N VAL A 417 2.47 -7.24 -4.46
CA VAL A 417 2.00 -8.14 -3.40
C VAL A 417 0.81 -9.00 -3.86
N GLY A 418 0.34 -8.85 -5.10
CA GLY A 418 -0.82 -9.56 -5.64
C GLY A 418 -2.16 -9.01 -5.15
N PHE A 419 -2.26 -7.71 -4.92
CA PHE A 419 -3.51 -7.08 -4.45
C PHE A 419 -4.58 -6.94 -5.54
N THR A 420 -4.21 -7.12 -6.81
CA THR A 420 -5.12 -7.03 -7.96
C THR A 420 -5.60 -8.39 -8.42
N ARG A 421 -6.47 -8.37 -9.43
CA ARG A 421 -6.94 -9.59 -10.11
C ARG A 421 -6.11 -9.91 -11.35
N MET A 422 -5.09 -9.12 -11.65
CA MET A 422 -4.19 -9.40 -12.76
C MET A 422 -3.26 -10.54 -12.37
N SER A 423 -3.08 -11.47 -13.30
CA SER A 423 -2.19 -12.60 -13.15
C SER A 423 -1.75 -13.00 -14.54
N ALA A 424 -0.47 -13.31 -14.72
CA ALA A 424 -0.04 -13.94 -15.96
C ALA A 424 -0.66 -15.34 -16.06
N THR A 425 -1.27 -15.62 -17.19
CA THR A 425 -1.59 -16.99 -17.58
C THR A 425 -0.44 -17.48 -18.44
N ILE A 426 0.22 -18.56 -18.00
CA ILE A 426 1.25 -19.23 -18.80
C ILE A 426 0.58 -19.64 -20.12
N TYR A 427 1.12 -19.17 -21.24
CA TYR A 427 0.77 -19.67 -22.57
C TYR A 427 1.84 -20.63 -23.08
#